data_AF-A0A7W9KIL5-F1
#
_entry.id   AF-A0A7W9KIL5-F1
#
_cell.length_a   1.000
_cell.length_b   1.000
_cell.length_c   1.000
_cell.angle_alpha   90.00
_cell.angle_beta   90.00
_cell.angle_gamma   90.00
#
_symmetry.space_group_name_H-M   'P 1'
#
loop_
_entity.id
_entity.type
_entity.pdbx_description
1 polymer ?
#
loop_
_entity_poly.entity_id
_entity_poly.type
_entity_poly.pdbx_seq_one_letter_code
_entity_poly.pdbx_strand_id
1 'polypeptide(L)'
;MSGVRIDPDWIASYAKTVSRSSEELGSARDALKGAPLPADAFGQLGRNTGADTAYAQAARTLSDQLSRAVDALTAAAEGLAKTADHYGSHDQDVAALLKKAGGK
;
A
#
# COMPACT_ATOMS: atom_id res chain seq x y z
N MET A 1 9.88 -27.45 -21.04
CA MET A 1 9.41 -26.05 -20.89
C MET A 1 9.43 -25.72 -19.41
N SER A 2 10.34 -24.84 -18.97
CA SER A 2 10.34 -24.35 -17.60
C SER A 2 9.22 -23.32 -17.49
N GLY A 3 8.04 -23.78 -17.06
CA GLY A 3 6.93 -22.89 -16.76
C GLY A 3 7.24 -22.14 -15.47
N VAL A 4 7.05 -20.83 -15.46
CA VAL A 4 7.05 -20.02 -14.24
C VAL A 4 5.97 -20.59 -13.32
N ARG A 5 6.37 -21.26 -12.24
CA ARG A 5 5.45 -21.77 -11.23
C ARG A 5 5.15 -20.62 -10.28
N ILE A 6 3.93 -20.12 -10.34
CA ILE A 6 3.44 -19.09 -9.44
C ILE A 6 2.92 -19.79 -8.19
N ASP A 7 3.38 -19.36 -7.02
CA ASP A 7 2.90 -19.81 -5.71
C ASP A 7 1.81 -18.83 -5.23
N PRO A 8 0.51 -19.22 -5.26
CA PRO A 8 -0.59 -18.35 -4.87
C PRO A 8 -0.54 -17.97 -3.39
N ASP A 9 -0.07 -18.87 -2.53
CA ASP A 9 0.01 -18.64 -1.09
C ASP A 9 1.09 -17.59 -0.77
N TRP A 10 2.22 -17.65 -1.47
CA TRP A 10 3.26 -16.63 -1.38
C TRP A 10 2.74 -15.25 -1.82
N ILE A 11 2.04 -15.17 -2.95
CA ILE A 11 1.45 -13.90 -3.43
C ILE A 11 0.42 -13.36 -2.44
N ALA A 12 -0.44 -14.23 -1.90
CA ALA A 12 -1.44 -13.83 -0.90
C ALA A 12 -0.79 -13.31 0.38
N SER A 13 0.30 -13.95 0.84
CA SER A 13 1.08 -13.49 1.99
C SER A 13 1.70 -12.12 1.73
N TYR A 14 2.29 -11.93 0.55
CA TYR A 14 2.88 -10.66 0.16
C TYR A 14 1.83 -9.54 0.04
N ALA A 15 0.66 -9.84 -0.53
CA ALA A 15 -0.47 -8.91 -0.57
C ALA A 15 -0.87 -8.42 0.82
N LYS A 16 -0.93 -9.33 1.82
CA LYS A 16 -1.22 -8.98 3.22
C LYS A 16 -0.15 -8.07 3.82
N THR A 17 1.13 -8.36 3.56
CA THR A 17 2.23 -7.51 4.01
C THR A 17 2.12 -6.10 3.44
N VAL A 18 1.88 -5.97 2.13
CA VAL A 18 1.72 -4.68 1.46
C VAL A 18 0.51 -3.91 1.98
N SER A 19 -0.63 -4.59 2.20
CA SER A 19 -1.83 -3.99 2.80
C SER A 19 -1.52 -3.42 4.19
N ARG A 20 -0.89 -4.21 5.05
CA ARG A 20 -0.52 -3.78 6.40
C ARG A 20 0.43 -2.58 6.37
N SER A 21 1.44 -2.59 5.51
CA SER A 21 2.34 -1.45 5.36
C SER A 21 1.60 -0.20 4.87
N SER A 22 0.63 -0.35 3.97
CA SER A 22 -0.23 0.76 3.53
C SER A 22 -1.06 1.34 4.68
N GLU A 23 -1.65 0.48 5.51
CA GLU A 23 -2.43 0.88 6.70
C GLU A 23 -1.57 1.61 7.75
N GLU A 24 -0.38 1.10 8.03
CA GLU A 24 0.58 1.72 8.96
C GLU A 24 1.02 3.10 8.46
N LEU A 25 1.33 3.23 7.15
CA LEU A 25 1.66 4.50 6.51
C LEU A 25 0.48 5.48 6.50
N GLY A 26 -0.73 5.00 6.25
CA GLY A 26 -1.96 5.80 6.30
C GLY A 26 -2.21 6.34 7.71
N SER A 27 -2.00 5.52 8.73
CA SER A 27 -2.14 5.93 10.14
C SER A 27 -1.10 7.00 10.52
N ALA A 28 0.16 6.83 10.10
CA ALA A 28 1.22 7.81 10.33
C ALA A 28 0.92 9.15 9.62
N ARG A 29 0.41 9.10 8.38
CA ARG A 29 -0.04 10.28 7.63
C ARG A 29 -1.12 11.04 8.39
N ASP A 30 -2.12 10.34 8.91
CA ASP A 30 -3.26 10.96 9.58
C ASP A 30 -2.85 11.57 10.92
N ALA A 31 -1.92 10.93 11.65
CA ALA A 31 -1.28 11.52 12.82
C ALA A 31 -0.53 12.83 12.49
N LEU A 32 0.23 12.86 11.39
CA LEU A 32 0.94 14.06 10.94
C LEU A 32 -0.02 15.20 10.54
N LYS A 33 -1.17 14.89 9.92
CA LYS A 33 -2.20 15.89 9.62
C LYS A 33 -2.83 16.51 10.86
N GLY A 34 -2.94 15.76 11.96
CA GLY A 34 -3.55 16.21 13.21
C GLY A 34 -2.69 17.18 14.02
N ALA A 35 -1.40 17.32 13.71
CA ALA A 35 -0.46 18.15 14.47
C ALA A 35 0.32 19.15 13.56
N PRO A 36 -0.36 20.05 12.84
CA PRO A 36 0.33 21.04 12.01
C PRO A 36 1.10 22.03 12.90
N LEU A 37 2.32 22.36 12.50
CA LEU A 37 3.13 23.35 13.21
C LEU A 37 2.59 24.77 12.92
N PRO A 38 2.15 25.54 13.93
CA PRO A 38 1.58 26.86 13.71
C PRO A 38 2.66 27.88 13.32
N ALA A 39 2.29 28.90 12.55
CA ALA A 39 3.21 29.96 12.10
C ALA A 39 3.90 30.68 13.27
N ASP A 40 3.23 30.81 14.42
CA ASP A 40 3.81 31.42 15.62
C ASP A 40 4.99 30.61 16.20
N ALA A 41 5.09 29.31 15.91
CA ALA A 41 6.22 28.49 16.33
C ALA A 41 7.55 28.91 15.65
N PHE A 42 7.48 29.64 14.53
CA PHE A 42 8.64 30.17 13.81
C PHE A 42 9.12 31.52 14.34
N GLY A 43 8.37 32.12 15.28
CA GLY A 43 8.67 33.44 15.82
C GLY A 43 8.60 34.57 14.78
N GLN A 44 8.95 35.78 15.20
CA GLN A 44 8.84 36.97 14.34
C GLN A 44 9.86 36.97 13.20
N LEU A 45 11.08 36.48 13.45
CA LEU A 45 12.11 36.34 12.41
C LEU A 45 11.69 35.32 11.35
N GLY A 46 11.21 34.15 11.75
CA GLY A 46 10.81 33.10 10.81
C GLY A 46 9.60 33.49 9.95
N ARG A 47 8.67 34.30 10.48
CA ARG A 47 7.59 34.90 9.68
C ARG A 47 8.09 35.92 8.67
N ASN A 48 9.03 36.79 9.09
CA ASN A 48 9.59 37.80 8.20
C ASN A 48 10.45 37.20 7.08
N THR A 49 11.07 36.05 7.30
CA THR A 49 11.86 35.34 6.28
C THR A 49 11.02 34.36 5.44
N GLY A 50 9.73 34.15 5.79
CA GLY A 50 8.83 33.22 5.10
C GLY A 50 9.09 31.73 5.42
N ALA A 51 9.82 31.43 6.49
CA ALA A 51 10.14 30.05 6.89
C ALA A 51 8.89 29.25 7.27
N ASP A 52 7.89 29.91 7.86
CA ASP A 52 6.57 29.33 8.16
C ASP A 52 5.85 28.87 6.88
N THR A 53 5.88 29.71 5.84
CA THR A 53 5.24 29.46 4.55
C THR A 53 5.98 28.34 3.80
N ALA A 54 7.31 28.40 3.77
CA ALA A 54 8.15 27.37 3.15
C ALA A 54 7.96 26.00 3.83
N TYR A 55 7.90 25.97 5.16
CA TYR A 55 7.61 24.76 5.91
C TYR A 55 6.22 24.21 5.60
N ALA A 56 5.18 25.07 5.61
CA ALA A 56 3.82 24.65 5.30
C ALA A 56 3.71 24.04 3.90
N GLN A 57 4.39 24.62 2.91
CA GLN A 57 4.43 24.10 1.54
C GLN A 57 5.16 22.75 1.46
N ALA A 58 6.28 22.60 2.16
CA ALA A 58 7.01 21.34 2.23
C ALA A 58 6.18 20.24 2.92
N ALA A 59 5.55 20.56 4.06
CA ALA A 59 4.68 19.65 4.79
C ALA A 59 3.49 19.19 3.93
N ARG A 60 2.88 20.09 3.15
CA ARG A 60 1.82 19.76 2.21
C ARG A 60 2.32 18.83 1.10
N THR A 61 3.46 19.14 0.50
CA THR A 61 4.05 18.32 -0.57
C THR A 61 4.35 16.89 -0.09
N LEU A 62 4.96 16.76 1.09
CA LEU A 62 5.24 15.46 1.71
C LEU A 62 3.95 14.70 2.03
N SER A 63 2.93 15.39 2.54
CA SER A 63 1.62 14.79 2.82
C SER A 63 0.93 14.26 1.56
N ASP A 64 1.01 15.00 0.46
CA ASP A 64 0.44 14.60 -0.84
C ASP A 64 1.22 13.43 -1.47
N GLN A 65 2.54 13.38 -1.30
CA GLN A 65 3.37 12.25 -1.71
C GLN A 65 3.02 11.00 -0.90
N LEU A 66 2.89 11.13 0.42
CA LEU A 66 2.52 10.02 1.30
C LEU A 66 1.12 9.47 0.99
N SER A 67 0.15 10.35 0.69
CA SER A 67 -1.19 9.90 0.27
C SER A 67 -1.14 9.06 -1.00
N ARG A 68 -0.42 9.52 -2.02
CA ARG A 68 -0.25 8.78 -3.28
C ARG A 68 0.45 7.44 -3.08
N ALA A 69 1.43 7.37 -2.17
CA ALA A 69 2.13 6.14 -1.85
C ALA A 69 1.19 5.11 -1.19
N VAL A 70 0.37 5.54 -0.23
CA VAL A 70 -0.66 4.70 0.41
C VAL A 70 -1.64 4.16 -0.64
N ASP A 71 -2.17 5.03 -1.51
CA ASP A 71 -3.11 4.62 -2.56
C ASP A 71 -2.49 3.58 -3.52
N ALA A 72 -1.24 3.80 -3.92
CA ALA A 72 -0.51 2.88 -4.79
C ALA A 72 -0.25 1.51 -4.13
N LEU A 73 0.13 1.50 -2.85
CA LEU A 73 0.36 0.27 -2.09
C LEU A 73 -0.94 -0.51 -1.88
N THR A 74 -2.05 0.17 -1.57
CA THR A 74 -3.37 -0.47 -1.48
C THR A 74 -3.78 -1.08 -2.80
N ALA A 75 -3.66 -0.36 -3.91
CA ALA A 75 -3.97 -0.89 -5.24
C ALA A 75 -3.08 -2.10 -5.61
N ALA A 76 -1.79 -2.06 -5.24
CA ALA A 76 -0.88 -3.18 -5.45
C ALA A 76 -1.28 -4.41 -4.62
N ALA A 77 -1.65 -4.22 -3.35
CA ALA A 77 -2.13 -5.29 -2.48
C ALA A 77 -3.40 -5.95 -3.05
N GLU A 78 -4.36 -5.15 -3.54
CA GLU A 78 -5.56 -5.66 -4.19
C GLU A 78 -5.26 -6.44 -5.47
N GLY A 79 -4.34 -5.94 -6.30
CA GLY A 79 -3.92 -6.62 -7.53
C GLY A 79 -3.24 -7.96 -7.23
N LEU A 80 -2.38 -8.01 -6.22
CA LEU A 80 -1.74 -9.25 -5.76
C LEU A 80 -2.78 -10.24 -5.21
N ALA A 81 -3.73 -9.77 -4.40
CA ALA A 81 -4.79 -10.62 -3.86
C ALA A 81 -5.66 -11.23 -4.98
N LYS A 82 -6.06 -10.44 -5.98
CA LYS A 82 -6.80 -10.93 -7.16
C LYS A 82 -5.99 -11.95 -7.97
N THR A 83 -4.67 -11.73 -8.07
CA THR A 83 -3.78 -12.67 -8.76
C THR A 83 -3.69 -13.99 -8.00
N ALA A 84 -3.53 -13.96 -6.68
CA ALA A 84 -3.52 -15.16 -5.85
C ALA A 84 -4.85 -15.94 -5.97
N ASP A 85 -5.99 -15.25 -5.94
CA ASP A 85 -7.31 -15.87 -6.10
C ASP A 85 -7.48 -16.55 -7.47
N HIS A 86 -7.05 -15.89 -8.54
CA HIS A 86 -7.11 -16.45 -9.90
C HIS A 86 -6.28 -17.73 -10.04
N TYR A 87 -5.05 -17.76 -9.51
CA TYR A 87 -4.21 -18.96 -9.59
C TYR A 87 -4.63 -20.06 -8.60
N GLY A 88 -5.09 -19.69 -7.40
CA GLY A 88 -5.57 -20.65 -6.40
C GLY A 88 -6.85 -21.37 -6.82
N SER A 89 -7.81 -20.64 -7.40
CA SER A 89 -9.06 -21.24 -7.94
C SER A 89 -8.79 -22.16 -9.14
N HIS A 90 -7.93 -21.73 -10.07
CA HIS A 90 -7.55 -22.54 -11.23
C HIS A 90 -6.90 -23.87 -10.83
N ASP A 91 -6.02 -23.88 -9.82
CA ASP A 91 -5.41 -25.12 -9.32
C ASP A 91 -6.42 -26.04 -8.63
N GLN A 92 -7.39 -25.49 -7.88
CA GLN A 92 -8.46 -26.28 -7.27
C GLN A 92 -9.40 -26.89 -8.30
N ASP A 93 -9.78 -26.14 -9.33
CA ASP A 93 -10.67 -26.63 -10.40
C ASP A 93 -10.01 -27.73 -11.23
N VAL A 94 -8.72 -27.58 -11.56
CA VAL A 94 -7.95 -28.62 -12.25
C VAL A 94 -7.79 -29.86 -11.38
N ALA A 95 -7.52 -29.70 -10.08
CA ALA A 95 -7.44 -30.82 -9.14
C ALA A 95 -8.79 -31.56 -9.01
N ALA A 96 -9.91 -30.82 -8.97
CA ALA A 96 -11.25 -31.40 -8.92
C ALA A 96 -11.60 -32.17 -10.21
N LEU A 97 -11.23 -31.64 -11.38
CA LEU A 97 -11.39 -32.30 -12.67
C LEU A 97 -10.54 -33.56 -12.78
N LEU A 98 -9.28 -33.51 -12.34
CA LEU A 98 -8.39 -34.69 -12.30
C LEU A 98 -8.92 -35.76 -11.35
N LYS A 99 -9.40 -35.39 -10.16
CA LYS A 99 -10.01 -36.33 -9.20
C LYS A 99 -11.27 -36.98 -9.78
N LYS A 100 -12.06 -36.24 -10.55
CA LYS A 100 -13.26 -36.75 -11.23
C LYS A 100 -12.90 -37.64 -12.44
N ALA A 101 -11.80 -37.37 -13.13
CA ALA A 101 -11.36 -38.12 -14.30
C ALA A 101 -10.55 -39.39 -13.97
N GLY A 102 -9.78 -39.38 -12.87
CA GLY A 102 -8.99 -40.51 -12.38
C GLY A 102 -9.73 -41.46 -11.44
N GLY A 103 -10.98 -41.14 -11.08
CA GLY A 103 -11.87 -42.03 -10.35
C GLY A 103 -12.53 -43.06 -11.27
N LYS A 104 -11.75 -44.01 -11.77
CA LYS A 104 -12.24 -45.26 -12.37
C LYS A 104 -11.26 -46.39 -12.08
#